data_AF-A0A2W4IVN1-F1
#
_entry.id   AF-A0A2W4IVN1-F1
#
_cell.length_a   1.000
_cell.length_b   1.000
_cell.length_c   1.000
_cell.angle_alpha   90.00
_cell.angle_beta   90.00
_cell.angle_gamma   90.00
#
_symmetry.space_group_name_H-M   'P 1'
#
loop_
_entity.id
_entity.type
_entity.pdbx_description
1 polymer ?
#
loop_
_entity_poly.entity_id
_entity_poly.type
_entity_poly.pdbx_seq_one_letter_code
_entity_poly.pdbx_strand_id
1 'polypeptide(L)'
;MLAWLPFALLAGVSSIRNRELDPYFRDLTLHARFLLAVPLVHVGSSISVRLARQSVHRLADEGFGDRTAFEPLASTVGAWMEERGKSAILLVVSVLLGQALLWGAIQAPLELRQAAAQGEGMRRIWVEGIGFPIFYFVGLRAILSWAGWCGVLAQLRRVSLRLFPAHPDYCGGLEFLVLPCRAFCLVILGFSCILVGDWGAEIAFDAADVSEFGGLLGAWAVTAVLLTLGPLVLVSPRLLEARLRGLREFGALATSYTRLFEERWIRRVPDRPLLGTPDLQSLADLGNSFRVVREMRVILVRKRDVLLVLLASVGPALPLLLTKFPLAELLERLFLTVAR
;
A
#
# COMPACT_ATOMS: atom_id res chain seq x y z
N MET A 1 14.83 -16.09 -0.82
CA MET A 1 15.96 -16.86 -1.38
C MET A 1 16.41 -18.01 -0.49
N LEU A 2 16.60 -17.82 0.82
CA LEU A 2 16.98 -18.90 1.74
C LEU A 2 16.01 -20.10 1.76
N ALA A 3 14.71 -19.89 1.51
CA ALA A 3 13.72 -20.97 1.42
C ALA A 3 13.63 -21.64 0.03
N TRP A 4 14.07 -20.96 -1.05
CA TRP A 4 13.92 -21.43 -2.44
C TRP A 4 15.20 -22.10 -2.97
N LEU A 5 16.37 -21.55 -2.65
CA LEU A 5 17.64 -21.98 -3.23
C LEU A 5 18.06 -23.40 -2.80
N PRO A 6 17.93 -23.80 -1.52
CA PRO A 6 18.16 -25.19 -1.12
C PRO A 6 17.20 -26.15 -1.83
N PHE A 7 15.96 -25.71 -2.10
CA PHE A 7 14.97 -26.50 -2.81
C PHE A 7 15.40 -26.74 -4.27
N ALA A 8 15.73 -25.67 -5.01
CA ALA A 8 16.13 -25.78 -6.41
C ALA A 8 17.36 -26.68 -6.59
N LEU A 9 18.28 -26.67 -5.62
CA LEU A 9 19.43 -27.58 -5.59
C LEU A 9 19.02 -29.03 -5.35
N LEU A 10 18.16 -29.31 -4.36
CA LEU A 10 17.67 -30.67 -4.09
C LEU A 10 16.89 -31.24 -5.28
N ALA A 11 16.03 -30.42 -5.91
CA ALA A 11 15.28 -30.78 -7.11
C ALA A 11 16.19 -30.97 -8.35
N GLY A 12 17.28 -30.19 -8.45
CA GLY A 12 18.28 -30.41 -9.48
C GLY A 12 19.01 -31.74 -9.31
N VAL A 13 19.38 -32.09 -8.08
CA VAL A 13 20.05 -33.36 -7.76
C VAL A 13 19.13 -34.56 -8.01
N SER A 14 17.85 -34.50 -7.60
CA SER A 14 16.88 -35.56 -7.89
C SER A 14 16.65 -35.72 -9.39
N SER A 15 16.56 -34.61 -10.13
CA SER A 15 16.35 -34.62 -11.58
C SER A 15 17.54 -35.24 -12.33
N ILE A 16 18.78 -34.94 -11.93
CA ILE A 16 19.98 -35.57 -12.48
C ILE A 16 20.03 -37.07 -12.14
N ARG A 17 19.68 -37.44 -10.90
CA ARG A 17 19.70 -38.82 -10.42
C ARG A 17 18.67 -39.70 -11.14
N ASN A 18 17.46 -39.17 -11.34
CA ASN A 18 16.34 -39.92 -11.91
C ASN A 18 16.21 -39.77 -13.44
N ARG A 19 17.03 -38.89 -14.05
CA ARG A 19 16.98 -38.53 -15.49
C ARG A 19 15.61 -38.04 -15.98
N GLU A 20 14.82 -37.50 -15.07
CA GLU A 20 13.50 -36.90 -15.34
C GLU A 20 13.44 -35.51 -14.72
N LEU A 21 12.74 -34.57 -15.36
CA LEU A 21 12.54 -33.23 -14.81
C LEU A 21 11.67 -33.32 -13.56
N ASP A 22 12.21 -32.88 -12.42
CA ASP A 22 11.48 -32.91 -11.15
C ASP A 22 10.19 -32.08 -11.27
N PRO A 23 9.02 -32.60 -10.84
CA PRO A 23 7.74 -31.88 -10.86
C PRO A 23 7.80 -30.51 -10.19
N TYR A 24 8.75 -30.29 -9.28
CA TYR A 24 9.00 -28.97 -8.69
C TYR A 24 9.14 -27.87 -9.73
N PHE A 25 9.94 -28.08 -10.78
CA PHE A 25 10.20 -27.03 -11.78
C PHE A 25 8.94 -26.63 -12.56
N ARG A 26 7.87 -27.44 -12.47
CA ARG A 26 6.56 -27.17 -13.07
C ARG A 26 5.57 -26.56 -12.08
N ASP A 27 5.88 -26.55 -10.78
CA ASP A 27 5.01 -26.02 -9.74
C ASP A 27 5.12 -24.49 -9.66
N LEU A 28 4.32 -23.82 -10.49
CA LEU A 28 4.22 -22.36 -10.58
C LEU A 28 3.87 -21.73 -9.23
N THR A 29 3.03 -22.39 -8.45
CA THR A 29 2.57 -21.94 -7.12
C THR A 29 3.73 -21.86 -6.11
N LEU A 30 4.59 -22.88 -6.05
CA LEU A 30 5.77 -22.85 -5.16
C LEU A 30 6.75 -21.73 -5.53
N HIS A 31 6.96 -21.51 -6.84
CA HIS A 31 7.81 -20.43 -7.34
C HIS A 31 7.20 -19.07 -6.99
N ALA A 32 5.92 -18.87 -7.26
CA ALA A 32 5.21 -17.65 -6.91
C ALA A 32 5.30 -17.33 -5.41
N ARG A 33 5.10 -18.32 -4.55
CA ARG A 33 5.13 -18.13 -3.08
C ARG A 33 6.55 -17.85 -2.56
N PHE A 34 7.53 -18.68 -2.88
CA PHE A 34 8.86 -18.60 -2.23
C PHE A 34 9.88 -17.72 -2.97
N LEU A 35 9.79 -17.64 -4.30
CA LEU A 35 10.71 -16.84 -5.11
C LEU A 35 10.24 -15.39 -5.22
N LEU A 36 8.93 -15.15 -5.37
CA LEU A 36 8.38 -13.80 -5.57
C LEU A 36 7.73 -13.26 -4.30
N ALA A 37 6.72 -13.93 -3.76
CA ALA A 37 5.88 -13.35 -2.72
C ALA A 37 6.63 -13.11 -1.39
N VAL A 38 7.35 -14.11 -0.88
CA VAL A 38 8.13 -13.95 0.37
C VAL A 38 9.08 -12.75 0.33
N PRO A 39 9.98 -12.59 -0.66
CA PRO A 39 10.87 -11.42 -0.70
C PRO A 39 10.11 -10.11 -0.93
N LEU A 40 9.11 -10.08 -1.82
CA LEU A 40 8.31 -8.87 -2.07
C LEU A 40 7.56 -8.40 -0.83
N VAL A 41 6.90 -9.32 -0.13
CA VAL A 41 6.18 -9.03 1.12
C VAL A 41 7.15 -8.60 2.22
N HIS A 42 8.30 -9.29 2.35
CA HIS A 42 9.30 -8.95 3.36
C HIS A 42 9.90 -7.55 3.14
N VAL A 43 10.36 -7.25 1.92
CA VAL A 43 10.93 -5.96 1.56
C VAL A 43 9.87 -4.86 1.63
N GLY A 44 8.68 -5.10 1.05
CA GLY A 44 7.57 -4.16 1.04
C GLY A 44 7.10 -3.76 2.44
N SER A 45 6.87 -4.74 3.32
CA SER A 45 6.50 -4.49 4.72
C SER A 45 7.59 -3.71 5.46
N SER A 46 8.86 -4.04 5.24
CA SER A 46 9.98 -3.37 5.93
C SER A 46 10.14 -1.92 5.51
N ILE A 47 10.03 -1.62 4.22
CA ILE A 47 10.05 -0.26 3.70
C ILE A 47 8.81 0.50 4.19
N SER A 48 7.62 -0.12 4.16
CA SER A 48 6.37 0.48 4.64
C SER A 48 6.46 0.88 6.11
N VAL A 49 6.96 0.01 6.99
CA VAL A 49 7.13 0.31 8.42
C VAL A 49 8.13 1.44 8.63
N ARG A 50 9.27 1.42 7.92
CA ARG A 50 10.27 2.49 7.99
C ARG A 50 9.69 3.85 7.59
N LEU A 51 8.97 3.90 6.48
CA LEU A 51 8.31 5.13 6.00
C LEU A 51 7.19 5.58 6.94
N ALA A 52 6.44 4.64 7.52
CA ALA A 52 5.39 4.94 8.49
C ALA A 52 5.98 5.60 9.74
N ARG A 53 7.10 5.08 10.25
CA ARG A 53 7.81 5.66 11.39
C ARG A 53 8.36 7.04 11.06
N GLN A 54 9.01 7.19 9.91
CA GLN A 54 9.49 8.50 9.44
C GLN A 54 8.34 9.50 9.30
N SER A 55 7.17 9.07 8.86
CA SER A 55 5.98 9.91 8.78
C SER A 55 5.52 10.39 10.17
N VAL A 56 5.53 9.52 11.17
CA VAL A 56 5.18 9.92 12.56
C VAL A 56 6.22 10.88 13.14
N HIS A 57 7.52 10.63 12.94
CA HIS A 57 8.56 11.57 13.39
C HIS A 57 8.43 12.93 12.69
N ARG A 58 8.16 12.92 11.39
CA ARG A 58 7.94 14.15 10.61
C ARG A 58 6.76 14.97 11.16
N LEU A 59 5.67 14.33 11.58
CA LEU A 59 4.57 15.03 12.24
C LEU A 59 5.03 15.76 13.53
N ALA A 60 5.91 15.13 14.29
CA ALA A 60 6.44 15.66 15.54
C ALA A 60 7.52 16.75 15.33
N ASP A 61 8.32 16.62 14.26
CA ASP A 61 9.43 17.52 13.96
C ASP A 61 8.98 18.78 13.20
N GLU A 62 8.01 18.66 12.29
CA GLU A 62 7.48 19.78 11.51
C GLU A 62 6.37 20.56 12.24
N GLY A 63 6.12 20.26 13.52
CA GLY A 63 5.23 21.06 14.38
C GLY A 63 3.74 20.87 14.13
N PHE A 64 3.32 19.73 13.56
CA PHE A 64 1.91 19.42 13.33
C PHE A 64 1.13 19.11 14.62
N GLY A 65 1.79 18.97 15.77
CA GLY A 65 1.16 18.76 17.07
C GLY A 65 2.19 18.63 18.19
N ASP A 66 1.74 18.23 19.39
CA ASP A 66 2.63 18.01 20.53
C ASP A 66 3.46 16.74 20.37
N ARG A 67 4.77 16.83 20.60
CA ARG A 67 5.72 15.71 20.47
C ARG A 67 5.36 14.55 21.41
N THR A 68 4.90 14.85 22.62
CA THR A 68 4.55 13.84 23.64
C THR A 68 3.40 12.93 23.19
N ALA A 69 2.51 13.44 22.31
CA ALA A 69 1.39 12.68 21.77
C ALA A 69 1.79 11.75 20.61
N PHE A 70 2.88 12.06 19.88
CA PHE A 70 3.32 11.28 18.72
C PHE A 70 4.33 10.17 19.06
N GLU A 71 5.08 10.32 20.16
CA GLU A 71 6.07 9.33 20.58
C GLU A 71 5.48 7.92 20.82
N PRO A 72 4.32 7.76 21.49
CA PRO A 72 3.66 6.46 21.62
C PRO A 72 3.13 5.89 20.28
N LEU A 73 2.81 6.76 19.33
CA LEU A 73 2.38 6.34 18.00
C LEU A 73 3.56 5.77 17.20
N ALA A 74 4.75 6.37 17.33
CA ALA A 74 5.95 5.91 16.64
C ALA A 74 6.38 4.51 17.10
N SER A 75 6.26 4.22 18.41
CA SER A 75 6.58 2.89 18.96
C SER A 75 5.55 1.83 18.54
N THR A 76 4.30 2.23 18.29
CA THR A 76 3.27 1.34 17.75
C THR A 76 3.59 0.93 16.30
N VAL A 77 4.18 1.85 15.51
CA VAL A 77 4.60 1.58 14.13
C VAL A 77 5.84 0.67 14.13
N GLY A 78 5.64 -0.60 13.79
CA GLY A 78 6.72 -1.57 13.65
C GLY A 78 6.98 -2.41 14.91
N ALA A 79 6.15 -2.31 15.94
CA ALA A 79 6.23 -3.17 17.11
C ALA A 79 6.32 -4.67 16.75
N TRP A 80 5.54 -5.10 15.76
CA TRP A 80 5.53 -6.48 15.25
C TRP A 80 6.76 -6.86 14.40
N MET A 81 7.59 -5.89 14.01
CA MET A 81 8.84 -6.11 13.29
C MET A 81 10.08 -6.04 14.18
N GLU A 82 10.09 -5.14 15.15
CA GLU A 82 11.30 -4.77 15.90
C GLU A 82 11.32 -5.37 17.31
N GLU A 83 10.16 -5.56 17.94
CA GLU A 83 10.12 -6.14 19.28
C GLU A 83 10.43 -7.64 19.21
N ARG A 84 11.48 -8.04 19.92
CA ARG A 84 11.92 -9.44 20.01
C ARG A 84 10.82 -10.36 20.54
N GLY A 85 10.04 -9.90 21.52
CA GLY A 85 8.93 -10.66 22.09
C GLY A 85 7.81 -10.95 21.09
N LYS A 86 7.32 -9.91 20.40
CA LYS A 86 6.27 -10.05 19.37
C LYS A 86 6.74 -10.88 18.17
N SER A 87 8.01 -10.70 17.77
CA SER A 87 8.62 -11.50 16.71
C SER A 87 8.76 -12.98 17.11
N ALA A 88 9.13 -13.27 18.36
CA ALA A 88 9.19 -14.64 18.87
C ALA A 88 7.81 -15.29 18.94
N ILE A 89 6.79 -14.58 19.44
CA ILE A 89 5.39 -15.05 19.42
C ILE A 89 4.96 -15.38 18.00
N LEU A 90 5.24 -14.47 17.05
CA LEU A 90 4.88 -14.66 15.66
C LEU A 90 5.59 -15.86 15.04
N LEU A 91 6.87 -16.08 15.38
CA LEU A 91 7.62 -17.24 14.94
C LEU A 91 6.99 -18.53 15.46
N VAL A 92 6.67 -18.59 16.75
CA VAL A 92 6.00 -19.75 17.37
C VAL A 92 4.66 -20.03 16.69
N VAL A 93 3.82 -19.00 16.52
CA VAL A 93 2.52 -19.12 15.84
C VAL A 93 2.70 -19.61 14.41
N SER A 94 3.71 -19.11 13.68
CA SER A 94 3.95 -19.49 12.29
C SER A 94 4.45 -20.93 12.16
N VAL A 95 5.29 -21.39 13.10
CA VAL A 95 5.71 -22.78 13.20
C VAL A 95 4.53 -23.68 13.53
N LEU A 96 3.69 -23.31 14.51
CA LEU A 96 2.49 -24.08 14.87
C LEU A 96 1.52 -24.19 13.69
N LEU A 97 1.31 -23.10 12.93
CA LEU A 97 0.48 -23.13 11.73
C LEU A 97 1.06 -24.05 10.65
N GLY A 98 2.36 -23.95 10.37
CA GLY A 98 3.02 -24.84 9.40
C GLY A 98 2.94 -26.31 9.81
N GLN A 99 3.16 -26.61 11.10
CA GLN A 99 3.03 -27.98 11.63
C GLN A 99 1.57 -28.46 11.57
N ALA A 100 0.60 -27.64 11.96
CA ALA A 100 -0.81 -28.01 11.89
C ALA A 100 -1.25 -28.39 10.47
N LEU A 101 -0.66 -27.78 9.44
CA LEU A 101 -0.88 -28.15 8.04
C LEU A 101 -0.19 -29.47 7.67
N LEU A 102 1.07 -29.66 8.06
CA LEU A 102 1.84 -30.88 7.83
C LEU A 102 1.13 -32.12 8.41
N TRP A 103 0.62 -31.99 9.64
CA TRP A 103 -0.10 -33.05 10.35
C TRP A 103 -1.58 -33.16 9.96
N GLY A 104 -2.07 -32.33 9.03
CA GLY A 104 -3.46 -32.35 8.57
C GLY A 104 -4.49 -31.92 9.63
N ALA A 105 -4.07 -31.28 10.71
CA ALA A 105 -4.94 -30.72 11.73
C ALA A 105 -5.74 -29.51 11.22
N ILE A 106 -5.21 -28.83 10.20
CA ILE A 106 -5.90 -27.78 9.43
C ILE A 106 -5.86 -28.20 7.97
N GLN A 107 -7.01 -28.12 7.29
CA GLN A 107 -7.05 -28.37 5.85
C GLN A 107 -6.33 -27.25 5.14
N ALA A 108 -5.18 -27.57 4.56
CA ALA A 108 -4.51 -26.67 3.65
C ALA A 108 -5.39 -26.47 2.38
N PRO A 109 -5.33 -25.30 1.73
CA PRO A 109 -5.91 -25.11 0.40
C PRO A 109 -5.53 -26.26 -0.53
N LEU A 110 -6.44 -26.69 -1.41
CA LEU A 110 -6.29 -27.88 -2.25
C LEU A 110 -4.95 -27.90 -3.01
N GLU A 111 -4.51 -26.74 -3.48
CA GLU A 111 -3.24 -26.49 -4.16
C GLU A 111 -2.00 -26.82 -3.29
N LEU A 112 -2.05 -26.50 -2.00
CA LEU A 112 -0.99 -26.83 -1.04
C LEU A 112 -0.85 -28.35 -0.88
N ARG A 113 -1.98 -29.05 -0.92
CA ARG A 113 -2.05 -30.51 -0.78
C ARG A 113 -1.58 -31.23 -2.04
N GLN A 114 -1.88 -30.70 -3.22
CA GLN A 114 -1.41 -31.26 -4.50
C GLN A 114 0.11 -31.12 -4.64
N ALA A 115 0.68 -29.96 -4.31
CA ALA A 115 2.13 -29.72 -4.32
C ALA A 115 2.90 -30.66 -3.34
N ALA A 116 2.31 -30.92 -2.17
CA ALA A 116 2.84 -31.83 -1.17
C ALA A 116 2.69 -33.31 -1.54
N ALA A 117 1.56 -33.70 -2.14
CA ALA A 117 1.26 -35.08 -2.52
C ALA A 117 2.21 -35.63 -3.60
N GLN A 118 2.81 -34.75 -4.41
CA GLN A 118 3.76 -35.13 -5.46
C GLN A 118 5.23 -35.25 -4.99
N GLY A 119 5.52 -35.05 -3.70
CA GLY A 119 6.89 -35.03 -3.17
C GLY A 119 7.21 -36.18 -2.22
N GLU A 120 8.21 -37.01 -2.57
CA GLU A 120 8.74 -38.05 -1.67
C GLU A 120 9.35 -37.43 -0.40
N GLY A 121 8.99 -38.03 0.76
CA GLY A 121 9.53 -37.86 2.12
C GLY A 121 10.24 -36.56 2.47
N MET A 122 11.47 -36.38 2.00
CA MET A 122 12.33 -35.22 2.32
C MET A 122 11.74 -33.91 1.79
N ARG A 123 11.16 -33.90 0.58
CA ARG A 123 10.60 -32.69 -0.05
C ARG A 123 9.44 -32.11 0.75
N ARG A 124 8.57 -32.99 1.22
CA ARG A 124 7.40 -32.64 2.03
C ARG A 124 7.83 -32.01 3.36
N ILE A 125 8.80 -32.60 4.05
CA ILE A 125 9.31 -32.08 5.33
C ILE A 125 9.90 -30.67 5.17
N TRP A 126 10.63 -30.39 4.09
CA TRP A 126 11.21 -29.06 3.87
C TRP A 126 10.18 -27.99 3.48
N VAL A 127 9.23 -28.30 2.60
CA VAL A 127 8.18 -27.34 2.18
C VAL A 127 7.21 -27.07 3.32
N GLU A 128 6.66 -28.13 3.91
CA GLU A 128 5.63 -28.01 4.93
C GLU A 128 6.22 -27.60 6.28
N GLY A 129 7.39 -28.15 6.62
CA GLY A 129 8.03 -27.93 7.92
C GLY A 129 8.85 -26.64 8.03
N ILE A 130 9.39 -26.11 6.92
CA ILE A 130 10.25 -24.90 6.94
C ILE A 130 9.69 -23.82 6.02
N GLY A 131 9.30 -24.16 4.80
CA GLY A 131 8.73 -23.22 3.84
C GLY A 131 7.48 -22.50 4.37
N PHE A 132 6.45 -23.25 4.76
CA PHE A 132 5.21 -22.64 5.25
C PHE A 132 5.37 -21.80 6.52
N PRO A 133 6.14 -22.22 7.55
CA PRO A 133 6.43 -21.34 8.67
C PRO A 133 7.07 -20.01 8.26
N ILE A 134 8.04 -20.01 7.34
CA ILE A 134 8.64 -18.77 6.83
C ILE A 134 7.60 -17.91 6.12
N PHE A 135 6.76 -18.53 5.29
CA PHE A 135 5.69 -17.85 4.56
C PHE A 135 4.68 -17.19 5.51
N TYR A 136 4.14 -17.94 6.48
CA TYR A 136 3.21 -17.42 7.47
C TYR A 136 3.84 -16.35 8.34
N PHE A 137 5.11 -16.53 8.75
CA PHE A 137 5.83 -15.54 9.53
C PHE A 137 5.92 -14.21 8.78
N VAL A 138 6.34 -14.24 7.52
CA VAL A 138 6.46 -13.02 6.70
C VAL A 138 5.09 -12.39 6.42
N GLY A 139 4.08 -13.20 6.11
CA GLY A 139 2.72 -12.73 5.81
C GLY A 139 2.02 -12.12 7.03
N LEU A 140 1.97 -12.84 8.15
CA LEU A 140 1.37 -12.35 9.39
C LEU A 140 2.09 -11.10 9.91
N ARG A 141 3.42 -11.07 9.81
CA ARG A 141 4.21 -9.88 10.20
C ARG A 141 3.81 -8.67 9.36
N ALA A 142 3.64 -8.85 8.05
CA ALA A 142 3.21 -7.77 7.16
C ALA A 142 1.80 -7.28 7.50
N ILE A 143 0.86 -8.19 7.73
CA ILE A 143 -0.53 -7.87 8.11
C ILE A 143 -0.58 -7.10 9.43
N LEU A 144 0.09 -7.59 10.48
CA LEU A 144 0.08 -6.97 11.79
C LEU A 144 0.81 -5.62 11.80
N SER A 145 1.87 -5.48 11.01
CA SER A 145 2.56 -4.20 10.83
C SER A 145 1.69 -3.18 10.11
N TRP A 146 0.95 -3.60 9.09
CA TRP A 146 -0.02 -2.76 8.40
C TRP A 146 -1.18 -2.35 9.31
N ALA A 147 -1.70 -3.29 10.11
CA ALA A 147 -2.72 -3.00 11.12
C ALA A 147 -2.23 -1.96 12.13
N GLY A 148 -0.95 -2.01 12.54
CA GLY A 148 -0.32 -0.98 13.37
C GLY A 148 -0.36 0.40 12.72
N TRP A 149 -0.05 0.50 11.42
CA TRP A 149 -0.17 1.75 10.67
C TRP A 149 -1.61 2.27 10.56
N CYS A 150 -2.57 1.39 10.28
CA CYS A 150 -4.00 1.73 10.29
C CYS A 150 -4.44 2.27 11.66
N GLY A 151 -3.96 1.64 12.74
CA GLY A 151 -4.20 2.09 14.12
C GLY A 151 -3.62 3.47 14.41
N VAL A 152 -2.43 3.78 13.88
CA VAL A 152 -1.82 5.12 14.00
C VAL A 152 -2.65 6.16 13.25
N LEU A 153 -3.06 5.88 11.99
CA LEU A 153 -3.94 6.77 11.23
C LEU A 153 -5.28 7.02 11.93
N ALA A 154 -5.86 5.99 12.55
CA ALA A 154 -7.08 6.13 13.35
C ALA A 154 -6.86 7.05 14.57
N GLN A 155 -5.73 6.92 15.25
CA GLN A 155 -5.39 7.71 16.43
C GLN A 155 -5.07 9.18 16.10
N LEU A 156 -4.58 9.48 14.90
CA LEU A 156 -4.41 10.87 14.43
C LEU A 156 -5.73 11.68 14.46
N ARG A 157 -6.90 11.01 14.43
CA ARG A 157 -8.20 11.67 14.61
C ARG A 157 -8.44 12.19 16.02
N ARG A 158 -7.66 11.76 17.01
CA ARG A 158 -7.80 12.15 18.43
C ARG A 158 -6.75 13.16 18.86
N VAL A 159 -5.57 13.13 18.25
CA VAL A 159 -4.48 14.10 18.53
C VAL A 159 -4.82 15.47 17.95
N SER A 160 -4.46 16.57 18.61
CA SER A 160 -4.64 17.93 18.08
C SER A 160 -3.65 18.17 16.93
N LEU A 161 -4.14 18.09 15.69
CA LEU A 161 -3.34 18.34 14.49
C LEU A 161 -3.48 19.79 14.05
N ARG A 162 -2.36 20.49 13.94
CA ARG A 162 -2.25 21.83 13.36
C ARG A 162 -1.91 21.69 11.88
N LEU A 163 -2.95 21.72 11.05
CA LEU A 163 -2.81 21.65 9.59
C LEU A 163 -2.72 23.05 9.00
N PHE A 164 -1.98 23.18 7.89
CA PHE A 164 -1.74 24.46 7.23
C PHE A 164 -2.52 24.52 5.91
N PRO A 165 -3.68 25.20 5.84
CA PRO A 165 -4.55 25.15 4.66
C PRO A 165 -3.92 25.68 3.37
N ALA A 166 -2.96 26.61 3.49
CA ALA A 166 -2.22 27.20 2.37
C ALA A 166 -0.93 26.44 2.00
N HIS A 167 -0.75 25.22 2.52
CA HIS A 167 0.44 24.42 2.22
C HIS A 167 0.46 23.97 0.74
N PRO A 168 1.63 24.00 0.05
CA PRO A 168 1.74 23.73 -1.39
C PRO A 168 1.42 22.29 -1.83
N ASP A 169 1.23 21.36 -0.89
CA ASP A 169 0.85 19.97 -1.19
C ASP A 169 -0.66 19.77 -1.45
N TYR A 170 -1.46 20.82 -1.25
CA TYR A 170 -2.92 20.79 -1.29
C TYR A 170 -3.54 19.76 -0.34
N CYS A 171 -2.81 19.32 0.69
CA CYS A 171 -3.22 18.32 1.68
C CYS A 171 -2.90 18.77 3.11
N GLY A 172 -2.77 20.08 3.31
CA GLY A 172 -2.55 20.64 4.64
C GLY A 172 -1.20 20.27 5.26
N GLY A 173 -0.23 19.85 4.42
CA GLY A 173 1.07 19.34 4.85
C GLY A 173 1.13 17.82 5.07
N LEU A 174 0.04 17.09 4.90
CA LEU A 174 -0.04 15.65 5.23
C LEU A 174 0.17 14.69 4.05
N GLU A 175 0.57 15.17 2.87
CA GLU A 175 0.74 14.26 1.71
C GLU A 175 1.70 13.09 1.98
N PHE A 176 2.73 13.31 2.81
CA PHE A 176 3.72 12.27 3.11
C PHE A 176 3.12 11.02 3.79
N LEU A 177 1.94 11.11 4.42
CA LEU A 177 1.24 9.97 5.01
C LEU A 177 0.83 8.90 3.97
N VAL A 178 0.88 9.23 2.67
CA VAL A 178 0.62 8.27 1.59
C VAL A 178 1.82 7.34 1.33
N LEU A 179 3.04 7.73 1.74
CA LEU A 179 4.29 7.02 1.42
C LEU A 179 4.32 5.56 1.90
N PRO A 180 3.87 5.23 3.13
CA PRO A 180 3.80 3.83 3.58
C PRO A 180 2.87 3.00 2.70
N CYS A 181 1.74 3.57 2.26
CA CYS A 181 0.77 2.89 1.39
C CYS A 181 1.39 2.56 0.02
N ARG A 182 2.23 3.46 -0.53
CA ARG A 182 2.97 3.19 -1.77
C ARG A 182 3.96 2.05 -1.62
N ALA A 183 4.69 1.98 -0.50
CA ALA A 183 5.59 0.86 -0.23
C ALA A 183 4.83 -0.46 -0.01
N PHE A 184 3.66 -0.39 0.61
CA PHE A 184 2.77 -1.54 0.81
C PHE A 184 2.26 -2.14 -0.52
N CYS A 185 2.33 -1.40 -1.63
CA CYS A 185 2.03 -1.96 -2.96
C CYS A 185 2.94 -3.15 -3.31
N LEU A 186 4.18 -3.21 -2.78
CA LEU A 186 5.03 -4.40 -2.95
C LEU A 186 4.48 -5.64 -2.23
N VAL A 187 3.80 -5.44 -1.09
CA VAL A 187 3.10 -6.51 -0.37
C VAL A 187 1.91 -6.99 -1.20
N ILE A 188 1.11 -6.07 -1.73
CA ILE A 188 0.00 -6.38 -2.66
C ILE A 188 0.51 -7.16 -3.87
N LEU A 189 1.61 -6.72 -4.49
CA LEU A 189 2.23 -7.42 -5.61
C LEU A 189 2.61 -8.86 -5.24
N GLY A 190 3.22 -9.03 -4.06
CA GLY A 190 3.56 -10.37 -3.55
C GLY A 190 2.35 -11.28 -3.41
N PHE A 191 1.27 -10.83 -2.77
CA PHE A 191 0.02 -11.62 -2.67
C PHE A 191 -0.64 -11.87 -4.03
N SER A 192 -0.54 -10.92 -4.95
CA SER A 192 -1.10 -11.05 -6.30
C SER A 192 -0.36 -12.10 -7.12
N CYS A 193 0.96 -12.20 -6.97
CA CYS A 193 1.75 -13.28 -7.58
C CYS A 193 1.30 -14.66 -7.08
N ILE A 194 0.93 -14.78 -5.79
CA ILE A 194 0.42 -16.04 -5.24
C ILE A 194 -0.89 -16.43 -5.92
N LEU A 195 -1.88 -15.52 -5.90
CA LEU A 195 -3.19 -15.75 -6.51
C LEU A 195 -3.09 -16.15 -7.98
N VAL A 196 -2.23 -15.45 -8.74
CA VAL A 196 -2.03 -15.73 -10.16
C VAL A 196 -1.27 -17.03 -10.39
N GLY A 197 -0.30 -17.36 -9.53
CA GLY A 197 0.40 -18.64 -9.60
C GLY A 197 -0.56 -19.82 -9.39
N ASP A 198 -1.49 -19.65 -8.45
CA ASP A 198 -2.52 -20.63 -8.11
C ASP A 198 -3.51 -20.82 -9.26
N TRP A 199 -4.06 -19.73 -9.83
CA TRP A 199 -4.92 -19.82 -11.02
C TRP A 199 -4.17 -20.37 -12.24
N GLY A 200 -2.89 -20.01 -12.41
CA GLY A 200 -2.05 -20.53 -13.48
C GLY A 200 -1.86 -22.04 -13.40
N ALA A 201 -1.75 -22.59 -12.19
CA ALA A 201 -1.70 -24.02 -11.98
C ALA A 201 -3.05 -24.69 -12.33
N GLU A 202 -4.17 -24.12 -11.88
CA GLU A 202 -5.51 -24.65 -12.16
C GLU A 202 -5.83 -24.64 -13.67
N ILE A 203 -5.47 -23.58 -14.39
CA ILE A 203 -5.62 -23.50 -15.85
C ILE A 203 -4.74 -24.56 -16.55
N ALA A 204 -3.50 -24.75 -16.08
CA ALA A 204 -2.55 -25.66 -16.71
C ALA A 204 -2.84 -27.14 -16.45
N PHE A 205 -3.34 -27.49 -15.26
CA PHE A 205 -3.52 -28.88 -14.81
C PHE A 205 -4.97 -29.34 -14.78
N ASP A 206 -5.91 -28.46 -14.43
CA ASP A 206 -7.35 -28.78 -14.29
C ASP A 206 -8.20 -28.22 -15.45
N ALA A 207 -7.55 -27.66 -16.48
CA ALA A 207 -8.16 -27.13 -17.71
C ALA A 207 -9.22 -26.03 -17.50
N ALA A 208 -9.09 -25.27 -16.41
CA ALA A 208 -9.99 -24.16 -16.10
C ALA A 208 -9.90 -23.02 -17.13
N ASP A 209 -11.02 -22.31 -17.34
CA ASP A 209 -11.08 -21.20 -18.27
C ASP A 209 -10.64 -19.89 -17.59
N VAL A 210 -9.72 -19.14 -18.22
CA VAL A 210 -9.24 -17.81 -17.76
C VAL A 210 -10.40 -16.85 -17.44
N SER A 211 -11.54 -16.97 -18.12
CA SER A 211 -12.71 -16.11 -17.92
C SER A 211 -13.38 -16.28 -16.55
N GLU A 212 -13.22 -17.43 -15.89
CA GLU A 212 -13.77 -17.71 -14.56
C GLU A 212 -13.09 -16.86 -13.46
N PHE A 213 -11.82 -16.50 -13.66
CA PHE A 213 -11.04 -15.73 -12.70
C PHE A 213 -11.22 -14.21 -12.81
N GLY A 214 -11.91 -13.72 -13.86
CA GLY A 214 -12.10 -12.29 -14.08
C GLY A 214 -12.84 -11.60 -12.91
N GLY A 215 -13.87 -12.24 -12.37
CA GLY A 215 -14.61 -11.74 -11.20
C GLY A 215 -13.76 -11.73 -9.93
N LEU A 216 -12.96 -12.79 -9.72
CA LEU A 216 -12.05 -12.90 -8.58
C LEU A 216 -10.94 -11.85 -8.64
N LEU A 217 -10.38 -11.59 -9.83
CA LEU A 217 -9.36 -10.57 -10.05
C LEU A 217 -9.91 -9.16 -9.81
N GLY A 218 -11.14 -8.89 -10.27
CA GLY A 218 -11.84 -7.63 -9.98
C GLY A 218 -12.07 -7.43 -8.48
N ALA A 219 -12.57 -8.45 -7.79
CA ALA A 219 -12.77 -8.42 -6.35
C ALA A 219 -11.46 -8.22 -5.57
N TRP A 220 -10.38 -8.89 -5.99
CA TRP A 220 -9.04 -8.71 -5.43
C TRP A 220 -8.52 -7.29 -5.65
N ALA A 221 -8.65 -6.74 -6.87
CA ALA A 221 -8.20 -5.38 -7.16
C ALA A 221 -8.91 -4.33 -6.30
N VAL A 222 -10.24 -4.45 -6.14
CA VAL A 222 -11.02 -3.59 -5.24
C VAL A 222 -10.56 -3.76 -3.79
N THR A 223 -10.40 -5.00 -3.34
CA THR A 223 -9.93 -5.30 -1.97
C THR A 223 -8.53 -4.72 -1.71
N ALA A 224 -7.61 -4.84 -2.67
CA ALA A 224 -6.25 -4.30 -2.58
C ALA A 224 -6.26 -2.77 -2.45
N VAL A 225 -7.10 -2.08 -3.23
CA VAL A 225 -7.29 -0.63 -3.13
C VAL A 225 -7.85 -0.24 -1.76
N LEU A 226 -8.90 -0.93 -1.29
CA LEU A 226 -9.51 -0.66 0.01
C LEU A 226 -8.53 -0.94 1.17
N LEU A 227 -7.78 -2.04 1.11
CA LEU A 227 -6.82 -2.43 2.13
C LEU A 227 -5.65 -1.43 2.22
N THR A 228 -5.16 -0.96 1.06
CA THR A 228 -3.95 -0.12 0.98
C THR A 228 -4.24 1.37 1.18
N LEU A 229 -5.33 1.87 0.59
CA LEU A 229 -5.65 3.30 0.56
C LEU A 229 -6.83 3.67 1.45
N GLY A 230 -7.71 2.72 1.77
CA GLY A 230 -8.85 2.94 2.67
C GLY A 230 -8.48 3.53 4.04
N PRO A 231 -7.38 3.11 4.70
CA PRO A 231 -6.97 3.70 5.97
C PRO A 231 -6.73 5.22 5.93
N LEU A 232 -6.36 5.78 4.77
CA LEU A 232 -6.12 7.22 4.63
C LEU A 232 -7.38 8.06 4.77
N VAL A 233 -8.57 7.48 4.52
CA VAL A 233 -9.86 8.15 4.70
C VAL A 233 -10.09 8.52 6.17
N LEU A 234 -9.44 7.83 7.11
CA LEU A 234 -9.50 8.16 8.53
C LEU A 234 -9.00 9.58 8.83
N VAL A 235 -8.10 10.13 8.01
CA VAL A 235 -7.54 11.49 8.19
C VAL A 235 -8.42 12.57 7.54
N SER A 236 -9.33 12.20 6.63
CA SER A 236 -10.18 13.13 5.88
C SER A 236 -10.98 14.14 6.71
N PRO A 237 -11.57 13.79 7.87
CA PRO A 237 -12.28 14.77 8.69
C PRO A 237 -11.42 15.95 9.13
N ARG A 238 -10.15 15.70 9.48
CA ARG A 238 -9.21 16.77 9.89
C ARG A 238 -8.82 17.65 8.71
N LEU A 239 -8.67 17.07 7.52
CA LEU A 239 -8.47 17.84 6.29
C LEU A 239 -9.68 18.70 5.96
N LEU A 240 -10.90 18.19 6.15
CA LEU A 240 -12.13 18.95 5.96
C LEU A 240 -12.22 20.13 6.92
N GLU A 241 -11.97 19.91 8.21
CA GLU A 241 -11.95 20.95 9.24
C GLU A 241 -10.93 22.04 8.90
N ALA A 242 -9.72 21.66 8.49
CA ALA A 242 -8.67 22.58 8.09
C ALA A 242 -9.05 23.37 6.83
N ARG A 243 -9.64 22.73 5.81
CA ARG A 243 -10.12 23.42 4.61
C ARG A 243 -11.22 24.43 4.93
N LEU A 244 -12.21 24.05 5.74
CA LEU A 244 -13.29 24.95 6.13
C LEU A 244 -12.77 26.14 6.95
N ARG A 245 -11.83 25.91 7.87
CA ARG A 245 -11.17 26.97 8.64
C ARG A 245 -10.39 27.91 7.71
N GLY A 246 -9.56 27.36 6.83
CA GLY A 246 -8.77 28.12 5.87
C GLY A 246 -9.64 28.97 4.95
N LEU A 247 -10.75 28.42 4.43
CA LEU A 247 -11.68 29.16 3.58
C LEU A 247 -12.29 30.37 4.30
N ARG A 248 -12.61 30.25 5.60
CA ARG A 248 -13.13 31.36 6.40
C ARG A 248 -12.06 32.41 6.65
N GLU A 249 -10.89 32.01 7.15
CA GLU A 249 -9.80 32.91 7.53
C GLU A 249 -9.23 33.65 6.31
N PHE A 250 -8.87 32.92 5.24
CA PHE A 250 -8.36 33.54 4.02
C PHE A 250 -9.45 34.28 3.24
N GLY A 251 -10.71 33.84 3.32
CA GLY A 251 -11.84 34.57 2.72
C GLY A 251 -12.07 35.93 3.40
N ALA A 252 -11.99 35.99 4.73
CA ALA A 252 -12.05 37.23 5.49
C ALA A 252 -10.87 38.16 5.14
N LEU A 253 -9.65 37.61 5.07
CA LEU A 253 -8.47 38.36 4.65
C LEU A 253 -8.60 38.92 3.23
N ALA A 254 -9.02 38.08 2.27
CA ALA A 254 -9.26 38.48 0.89
C ALA A 254 -10.32 39.59 0.79
N THR A 255 -11.41 39.48 1.54
CA THR A 255 -12.47 40.50 1.58
C THR A 255 -11.94 41.83 2.13
N SER A 256 -11.21 41.79 3.25
CA SER A 256 -10.63 43.00 3.86
C SER A 256 -9.60 43.67 2.93
N TYR A 257 -8.72 42.89 2.32
CA TYR A 257 -7.68 43.41 1.43
C TYR A 257 -8.25 43.99 0.14
N THR A 258 -9.21 43.30 -0.50
CA THR A 258 -9.87 43.78 -1.73
C THR A 258 -10.66 45.07 -1.51
N ARG A 259 -11.34 45.23 -0.37
CA ARG A 259 -12.00 46.49 -0.01
C ARG A 259 -11.03 47.64 0.13
N LEU A 260 -9.93 47.45 0.87
CA LEU A 260 -8.88 48.47 1.02
C LEU A 260 -8.24 48.83 -0.32
N PHE A 261 -8.03 47.84 -1.19
CA PHE A 261 -7.52 48.06 -2.53
C PHE A 261 -8.51 48.87 -3.39
N GLU A 262 -9.79 48.53 -3.38
CA GLU A 262 -10.85 49.25 -4.11
C GLU A 262 -10.97 50.70 -3.66
N GLU A 263 -10.96 50.95 -2.34
CA GLU A 263 -11.02 52.29 -1.76
C GLU A 263 -9.82 53.16 -2.14
N ARG A 264 -8.62 52.58 -2.16
CA ARG A 264 -7.37 53.29 -2.46
C ARG A 264 -7.17 53.53 -3.95
N TRP A 265 -7.46 52.53 -4.79
CA TRP A 265 -7.00 52.52 -6.19
C TRP A 265 -8.13 52.64 -7.23
N ILE A 266 -9.38 52.34 -6.88
CA ILE A 266 -10.51 52.32 -7.84
C ILE A 266 -11.48 53.47 -7.59
N ARG A 267 -11.94 53.66 -6.34
CA ARG A 267 -12.96 54.66 -6.00
C ARG A 267 -12.44 56.08 -5.87
N ARG A 268 -11.13 56.25 -5.67
CA ARG A 268 -10.46 57.55 -5.53
C ARG A 268 -9.47 57.76 -6.67
N VAL A 269 -9.22 59.01 -7.02
CA VAL A 269 -8.09 59.37 -7.90
C VAL A 269 -6.80 59.03 -7.14
N PRO A 270 -5.96 58.10 -7.63
CA PRO A 270 -4.79 57.67 -6.88
C PRO A 270 -3.72 58.78 -6.82
N ASP A 271 -3.17 59.02 -5.63
CA ASP A 271 -2.05 59.98 -5.44
C ASP A 271 -0.72 59.48 -6.02
N ARG A 272 -0.66 58.23 -6.48
CA ARG A 272 0.52 57.56 -7.04
C ARG A 272 0.11 56.70 -8.25
N PRO A 273 1.02 56.43 -9.20
CA PRO A 273 0.72 55.53 -10.31
C PRO A 273 0.44 54.12 -9.80
N LEU A 274 -0.64 53.49 -10.30
CA LEU A 274 -1.03 52.12 -9.95
C LEU A 274 0.01 51.08 -10.43
N LEU A 275 0.57 51.30 -11.62
CA LEU A 275 1.57 50.42 -12.23
C LEU A 275 2.89 50.50 -11.46
N GLY A 276 3.44 49.33 -11.10
CA GLY A 276 4.68 49.22 -10.33
C GLY A 276 4.49 49.25 -8.81
N THR A 277 3.24 49.33 -8.33
CA THR A 277 2.96 49.29 -6.88
C THR A 277 3.07 47.85 -6.34
N PRO A 278 3.59 47.67 -5.10
CA PRO A 278 3.59 46.36 -4.45
C PRO A 278 2.17 45.88 -4.08
N ASP A 279 1.20 46.79 -4.01
CA ASP A 279 -0.20 46.49 -3.69
C ASP A 279 -0.85 45.60 -4.78
N LEU A 280 -0.53 45.83 -6.06
CA LEU A 280 -1.06 45.00 -7.16
C LEU A 280 -0.49 43.57 -7.12
N GLN A 281 0.81 43.44 -6.84
CA GLN A 281 1.45 42.13 -6.68
C GLN A 281 0.90 41.40 -5.45
N SER A 282 0.76 42.10 -4.33
CA SER A 282 0.19 41.55 -3.09
C SER A 282 -1.25 41.06 -3.28
N LEU A 283 -2.06 41.77 -4.07
CA LEU A 283 -3.41 41.33 -4.45
C LEU A 283 -3.38 40.02 -5.24
N ALA A 284 -2.45 39.88 -6.18
CA ALA A 284 -2.26 38.66 -6.96
C ALA A 284 -1.76 37.49 -6.07
N ASP A 285 -0.80 37.74 -5.19
CA ASP A 285 -0.25 36.74 -4.26
C ASP A 285 -1.29 36.25 -3.24
N LEU A 286 -2.18 37.15 -2.79
CA LEU A 286 -3.32 36.80 -1.96
C LEU A 286 -4.31 35.90 -2.71
N GLY A 287 -4.61 36.23 -3.98
CA GLY A 287 -5.43 35.39 -4.86
C GLY A 287 -4.82 33.99 -5.05
N ASN A 288 -3.50 33.92 -5.27
CA ASN A 288 -2.76 32.67 -5.38
C ASN A 288 -2.84 31.82 -4.10
N SER A 289 -2.63 32.46 -2.95
CA SER A 289 -2.69 31.80 -1.64
C SER A 289 -4.10 31.27 -1.35
N PHE A 290 -5.14 32.08 -1.63
CA PHE A 290 -6.54 31.66 -1.46
C PHE A 290 -6.91 30.50 -2.40
N ARG A 291 -6.36 30.47 -3.63
CA ARG A 291 -6.58 29.36 -4.56
C ARG A 291 -6.06 28.03 -3.98
N VAL A 292 -4.88 28.01 -3.36
CA VAL A 292 -4.33 26.81 -2.71
C VAL A 292 -5.27 26.29 -1.64
N VAL A 293 -5.78 27.16 -0.77
CA VAL A 293 -6.75 26.81 0.27
C VAL A 293 -8.06 26.29 -0.33
N ARG A 294 -8.55 26.94 -1.39
CA ARG A 294 -9.78 26.54 -2.09
C ARG A 294 -9.64 25.17 -2.75
N GLU A 295 -8.48 24.86 -3.30
CA GLU A 295 -8.16 23.59 -3.97
C GLU A 295 -7.63 22.51 -3.01
N MET A 296 -7.49 22.83 -1.72
CA MET A 296 -7.11 21.87 -0.69
C MET A 296 -8.05 20.65 -0.73
N ARG A 297 -7.44 19.47 -0.80
CA ARG A 297 -8.11 18.18 -0.90
C ARG A 297 -8.46 17.65 0.48
N VAL A 298 -9.63 17.01 0.56
CA VAL A 298 -10.14 16.36 1.77
C VAL A 298 -9.74 14.89 1.84
N ILE A 299 -9.19 14.34 0.76
CA ILE A 299 -8.69 12.97 0.66
C ILE A 299 -7.23 13.02 0.21
N LEU A 300 -6.36 12.28 0.91
CA LEU A 300 -4.92 12.24 0.61
C LEU A 300 -4.60 11.49 -0.68
N VAL A 301 -5.45 10.52 -1.04
CA VAL A 301 -5.31 9.66 -2.21
C VAL A 301 -5.33 10.47 -3.51
N ARG A 302 -4.35 10.21 -4.38
CA ARG A 302 -4.31 10.71 -5.76
C ARG A 302 -4.60 9.56 -6.73
N LYS A 303 -5.01 9.91 -7.97
CA LYS A 303 -5.19 8.93 -9.06
C LYS A 303 -3.96 8.05 -9.29
N ARG A 304 -2.76 8.62 -9.17
CA ARG A 304 -1.48 7.88 -9.26
C ARG A 304 -1.33 6.79 -8.19
N ASP A 305 -1.88 7.00 -6.99
CA ASP A 305 -1.78 6.03 -5.89
C ASP A 305 -2.72 4.85 -6.14
N VAL A 306 -3.94 5.13 -6.63
CA VAL A 306 -4.88 4.08 -7.07
C VAL A 306 -4.29 3.28 -8.22
N LEU A 307 -3.75 3.95 -9.24
CA LEU A 307 -3.10 3.29 -10.37
C LEU A 307 -1.94 2.38 -9.92
N LEU A 308 -1.10 2.85 -8.98
CA LEU A 308 0.00 2.05 -8.44
C LEU A 308 -0.50 0.75 -7.77
N VAL A 309 -1.57 0.83 -6.98
CA VAL A 309 -2.17 -0.35 -6.34
C VAL A 309 -2.81 -1.28 -7.36
N LEU A 310 -3.50 -0.75 -8.37
CA LEU A 310 -4.10 -1.53 -9.46
C LEU A 310 -3.03 -2.25 -10.29
N LEU A 311 -1.92 -1.59 -10.58
CA LEU A 311 -0.78 -2.21 -11.27
C LEU A 311 -0.14 -3.30 -10.42
N ALA A 312 -0.03 -3.10 -9.11
CA ALA A 312 0.47 -4.13 -8.20
C ALA A 312 -0.49 -5.32 -8.09
N SER A 313 -1.80 -5.09 -8.12
CA SER A 313 -2.81 -6.15 -7.94
C SER A 313 -3.09 -6.94 -9.21
N VAL A 314 -3.21 -6.26 -10.36
CA VAL A 314 -3.56 -6.86 -11.66
C VAL A 314 -2.33 -7.20 -12.48
N GLY A 315 -1.20 -6.52 -12.26
CA GLY A 315 0.03 -6.67 -13.04
C GLY A 315 0.51 -8.12 -13.19
N PRO A 316 0.56 -8.93 -12.12
CA PRO A 316 0.96 -10.34 -12.24
C PRO A 316 0.06 -11.16 -13.15
N ALA A 317 -1.23 -10.82 -13.28
CA ALA A 317 -2.20 -11.54 -14.09
C ALA A 317 -2.09 -11.21 -15.59
N LEU A 318 -1.31 -10.18 -15.98
CA LEU A 318 -1.16 -9.77 -17.38
C LEU A 318 -0.80 -10.90 -18.34
N PRO A 319 0.18 -11.78 -18.06
CA PRO A 319 0.51 -12.88 -18.95
C PRO A 319 -0.66 -13.83 -19.19
N LEU A 320 -1.44 -14.14 -18.15
CA LEU A 320 -2.65 -14.98 -18.27
C LEU A 320 -3.73 -14.27 -19.08
N LEU A 321 -3.98 -12.98 -18.80
CA LEU A 321 -5.01 -12.21 -19.50
C LEU A 321 -4.70 -12.05 -21.00
N LEU A 322 -3.42 -11.88 -21.36
CA LEU A 322 -2.99 -11.72 -22.75
C LEU A 322 -3.15 -13.00 -23.59
N THR A 323 -3.38 -14.16 -22.97
CA THR A 323 -3.74 -15.38 -23.71
C THR A 323 -5.14 -15.32 -24.32
N LYS A 324 -6.04 -14.51 -23.72
CA LYS A 324 -7.46 -14.43 -24.12
C LYS A 324 -7.90 -13.05 -24.58
N PHE A 325 -7.35 -11.98 -24.02
CA PHE A 325 -7.76 -10.61 -24.29
C PHE A 325 -6.63 -9.79 -24.93
N PRO A 326 -6.91 -9.01 -25.99
CA PRO A 326 -5.92 -8.12 -26.56
C PRO A 326 -5.54 -7.00 -25.58
N LEU A 327 -4.25 -6.64 -25.53
CA LEU A 327 -3.71 -5.63 -24.61
C LEU A 327 -4.46 -4.30 -24.64
N ALA A 328 -4.94 -3.88 -25.81
CA ALA A 328 -5.69 -2.64 -25.99
C ALA A 328 -6.98 -2.60 -25.14
N GLU A 329 -7.73 -3.70 -25.08
CA GLU A 329 -8.98 -3.78 -24.33
C GLU A 329 -8.74 -3.74 -22.81
N LEU A 330 -7.64 -4.34 -22.34
CA LEU A 330 -7.24 -4.31 -20.94
C LEU A 330 -6.83 -2.92 -20.48
N LEU A 331 -6.06 -2.20 -21.31
CA LEU A 331 -5.65 -0.83 -21.03
C LEU A 331 -6.86 0.10 -20.99
N GLU A 332 -7.79 -0.01 -21.94
CA GLU A 332 -9.00 0.80 -21.97
C GLU A 332 -9.83 0.65 -20.68
N ARG A 333 -10.04 -0.59 -20.22
CA ARG A 333 -10.76 -0.87 -18.95
C ARG A 333 -10.05 -0.30 -17.73
N LEU A 334 -8.72 -0.37 -17.68
CA LEU A 334 -7.92 0.22 -16.59
C LEU A 334 -8.04 1.75 -16.59
N PHE A 335 -7.93 2.37 -17.77
CA PHE A 335 -8.06 3.82 -17.93
C PHE A 335 -9.45 4.32 -17.55
N LEU A 336 -10.52 3.65 -17.98
CA LEU A 336 -11.90 4.02 -17.64
C LEU A 336 -12.17 3.96 -16.12
N THR A 337 -11.55 3.01 -15.42
CA THR A 337 -11.67 2.86 -13.96
C THR A 337 -10.96 3.98 -13.20
N VAL A 338 -9.86 4.51 -13.73
CA VAL A 338 -9.07 5.61 -13.13
C VAL A 338 -9.57 7.00 -13.58
N ALA A 339 -10.22 7.07 -14.73
CA ALA A 339 -10.74 8.31 -15.30
C ALA A 339 -12.01 8.80 -14.58
N ARG A 340 -12.90 7.89 -14.18
CA ARG A 340 -14.06 8.19 -13.30
C ARG A 340 -13.63 8.64 -11.92
#